data_AF-A0A1M2V0R0-F1
#
_entry.id   AF-A0A1M2V0R0-F1
#
_cell.length_a   1.000
_cell.length_b   1.000
_cell.length_c   1.000
_cell.angle_alpha   90.00
_cell.angle_beta   90.00
_cell.angle_gamma   90.00
#
_symmetry.space_group_name_H-M   'P 1'
#
loop_
_entity.id
_entity.type
_entity.pdbx_description
1 polymer ?
#
loop_
_entity_poly.entity_id
_entity_poly.type
_entity_poly.pdbx_seq_one_letter_code
_entity_poly.pdbx_strand_id
1 'polypeptide(L)'
;MECPDITGLKLDYDDWEAIEDIRRRQRAGNMLEIIMPAGALATIFLGNNSAQATFNISGFDFVLFTKAMSQAGDIVRKSIEKEARMQYLSPGKSYEQRQFWKAIYSGCTGGV
;
A
#
# COMPACT_ATOMS: atom_id res chain seq x y z
N MET A 1 7.05 16.44 3.95
CA MET A 1 6.55 15.15 3.43
C MET A 1 5.23 15.46 2.77
N GLU A 2 5.19 15.46 1.44
CA GLU A 2 3.92 15.57 0.72
C GLU A 2 3.55 14.17 0.26
N CYS A 3 2.41 13.67 0.73
CA CYS A 3 1.83 12.43 0.24
C CYS A 3 0.67 12.80 -0.69
N PRO A 4 0.38 12.01 -1.73
CA PRO A 4 -0.71 12.31 -2.64
C PRO A 4 -2.06 12.11 -1.95
N ASP A 5 -3.01 12.99 -2.23
CA ASP A 5 -4.43 12.64 -2.15
C ASP A 5 -4.80 11.87 -3.42
N ILE A 6 -5.45 10.73 -3.27
CA ILE A 6 -5.91 9.90 -4.38
C ILE A 6 -7.43 9.79 -4.29
N THR A 7 -8.11 10.24 -5.32
CA THR A 7 -9.58 10.14 -5.43
C THR A 7 -9.92 9.15 -6.54
N GLY A 8 -10.87 8.25 -6.28
CA GLY A 8 -11.38 7.34 -7.31
C GLY A 8 -10.50 6.12 -7.59
N LEU A 9 -9.61 5.73 -6.68
CA LEU A 9 -8.75 4.56 -6.87
C LEU A 9 -9.60 3.29 -7.03
N LYS A 10 -9.39 2.57 -8.13
CA LYS A 10 -9.90 1.22 -8.34
C LYS A 10 -8.72 0.27 -8.46
N LEU A 11 -8.73 -0.75 -7.61
CA LEU A 11 -7.68 -1.76 -7.58
C LEU A 11 -8.12 -2.94 -8.47
N ASP A 12 -7.23 -3.33 -9.38
CA ASP A 12 -7.44 -4.45 -10.29
C ASP A 12 -7.05 -5.79 -9.65
N TYR A 13 -7.17 -6.87 -10.42
CA TYR A 13 -6.83 -8.21 -9.94
C TYR A 13 -5.38 -8.31 -9.44
N ASP A 14 -4.42 -7.79 -10.20
CA ASP A 14 -2.99 -7.87 -9.88
C ASP A 14 -2.65 -7.05 -8.62
N ASP A 15 -3.34 -5.93 -8.40
CA ASP A 15 -3.19 -5.14 -7.17
C ASP A 15 -3.65 -5.94 -5.95
N TRP A 16 -4.82 -6.57 -6.04
CA TRP A 16 -5.38 -7.37 -4.95
C TRP A 16 -4.53 -8.60 -4.67
N GLU A 17 -4.00 -9.25 -5.70
CA GLU A 17 -3.07 -10.37 -5.53
C GLU A 17 -1.81 -9.95 -4.75
N ALA A 18 -1.22 -8.80 -5.07
CA ALA A 18 -0.08 -8.27 -4.32
C ALA A 18 -0.43 -7.90 -2.88
N ILE A 19 -1.60 -7.31 -2.65
CA ILE A 19 -2.10 -7.01 -1.30
C ILE A 19 -2.30 -8.30 -0.51
N GLU A 20 -2.85 -9.34 -1.12
CA GLU A 20 -3.01 -10.66 -0.50
C GLU A 20 -1.67 -11.31 -0.17
N ASP A 21 -0.67 -11.17 -1.03
CA ASP A 21 0.69 -11.63 -0.75
C ASP A 21 1.32 -10.93 0.45
N ILE A 22 1.17 -9.61 0.55
CA ILE A 22 1.60 -8.84 1.73
C ILE A 22 0.89 -9.37 2.98
N ARG A 23 -0.44 -9.54 2.93
CA ARG A 23 -1.25 -10.05 4.04
C ARG A 23 -0.84 -11.47 4.45
N ARG A 24 -0.57 -12.34 3.48
CA ARG A 24 -0.14 -13.73 3.72
C ARG A 24 1.20 -13.75 4.43
N ARG A 25 2.17 -12.93 4.01
CA ARG A 25 3.50 -12.86 4.64
C ARG A 25 3.46 -12.32 6.07
N GLN A 26 2.60 -11.34 6.34
CA GLN A 26 2.38 -10.82 7.69
C GLN A 26 1.65 -11.82 8.61
N ARG A 27 0.64 -12.54 8.10
CA ARG A 27 -0.17 -13.48 8.91
C ARG A 27 0.45 -14.87 9.09
N ALA A 28 1.23 -15.35 8.13
CA ALA A 28 1.81 -16.71 8.17
C ALA A 28 2.97 -16.86 9.18
N GLY A 29 3.25 -15.86 10.01
CA GLY A 29 4.30 -15.94 11.04
C GLY A 29 5.73 -15.83 10.52
N ASN A 30 5.94 -15.68 9.20
CA ASN A 30 7.25 -15.37 8.61
C ASN A 30 7.73 -13.95 8.98
N MET A 31 6.83 -13.11 9.50
CA MET A 31 7.08 -11.77 9.99
C MET A 31 6.47 -11.65 11.39
N LEU A 32 7.29 -11.27 12.37
CA LEU A 32 6.86 -11.11 13.77
C LEU A 32 6.03 -9.83 13.99
N GLU A 33 5.96 -8.95 13.01
CA GLU A 33 5.34 -7.63 13.11
C GLU A 33 4.29 -7.42 12.03
N ILE A 34 3.12 -6.92 12.44
CA ILE A 34 2.01 -6.54 11.57
C ILE A 34 2.00 -5.03 11.46
N ILE A 35 2.02 -4.52 10.24
CA ILE A 35 1.84 -3.09 10.00
C ILE A 35 0.35 -2.80 10.00
N MET A 36 -0.08 -1.90 10.88
CA MET A 36 -1.47 -1.46 10.96
C MET A 36 -1.65 -0.13 10.23
N PRO A 37 -2.12 -0.14 8.97
CA PRO A 37 -2.55 1.08 8.31
C PRO A 37 -3.79 1.67 9.01
N ALA A 38 -4.03 2.96 8.78
CA ALA A 38 -5.22 3.67 9.23
C ALA A 38 -6.06 4.13 8.02
N GLY A 39 -7.28 4.60 8.29
CA GLY A 39 -8.16 5.19 7.28
C GLY A 39 -8.45 4.27 6.10
N ALA A 40 -8.42 4.81 4.87
CA ALA A 40 -8.71 4.04 3.67
C ALA A 40 -7.70 2.90 3.43
N LEU A 41 -6.43 3.09 3.82
CA LEU A 41 -5.42 2.04 3.74
C LEU A 41 -5.73 0.87 4.69
N ALA A 42 -6.34 1.12 5.85
CA ALA A 42 -6.79 0.05 6.75
C ALA A 42 -7.81 -0.85 6.03
N THR A 43 -8.77 -0.24 5.35
CA THR A 43 -9.76 -0.97 4.56
C THR A 43 -9.11 -1.78 3.44
N ILE A 44 -8.14 -1.22 2.73
CA ILE A 44 -7.43 -1.88 1.63
C ILE A 44 -6.55 -3.04 2.12
N PHE A 45 -5.84 -2.91 3.24
CA PHE A 45 -4.89 -3.93 3.71
C PHE A 45 -5.46 -4.90 4.75
N LEU A 46 -6.57 -4.57 5.43
CA LEU A 46 -7.17 -5.43 6.46
C LEU A 46 -8.60 -5.88 6.13
N GLY A 47 -9.29 -5.23 5.18
CA GLY A 47 -10.67 -5.55 4.82
C GLY A 47 -10.83 -6.73 3.85
N ASN A 48 -12.02 -7.32 3.79
CA ASN A 48 -12.37 -8.40 2.84
C ASN A 48 -12.92 -7.86 1.50
N ASN A 49 -12.48 -6.67 1.07
CA ASN A 49 -13.20 -5.91 0.06
C ASN A 49 -13.03 -6.43 -1.38
N SER A 50 -14.10 -6.24 -2.15
CA SER A 50 -14.31 -6.75 -3.50
C SER A 50 -13.58 -5.92 -4.56
N ALA A 51 -13.26 -6.56 -5.69
CA ALA A 51 -12.65 -5.95 -6.88
C ALA A 51 -13.46 -4.79 -7.53
N GLN A 52 -14.62 -4.42 -6.98
CA GLN A 52 -15.49 -3.35 -7.49
C GLN A 52 -15.48 -2.07 -6.62
N ALA A 53 -14.75 -2.07 -5.50
CA ALA A 53 -14.66 -0.91 -4.62
C ALA A 53 -13.88 0.25 -5.25
N THR A 54 -14.32 1.47 -4.96
CA THR A 54 -13.60 2.71 -5.29
C THR A 54 -13.15 3.37 -4.01
N PHE A 55 -11.87 3.73 -3.91
CA PHE A 55 -11.26 4.26 -2.70
C PHE A 55 -10.83 5.71 -2.90
N ASN A 56 -11.07 6.52 -1.87
CA ASN A 56 -10.48 7.84 -1.72
C ASN A 56 -9.50 7.75 -0.55
N ILE A 57 -8.23 8.05 -0.81
CA ILE A 57 -7.14 7.94 0.15
C ILE A 57 -6.58 9.34 0.34
N SER A 58 -6.56 9.80 1.59
CA SER A 58 -5.93 11.09 1.89
C SER A 58 -4.42 10.92 2.01
N GLY A 59 -3.68 11.98 1.70
CA GLY A 59 -2.26 12.08 2.02
C GLY A 59 -1.97 11.75 3.49
N PHE A 60 -2.87 12.09 4.42
CA PHE A 60 -2.72 11.75 5.83
C PHE A 60 -2.70 10.24 6.10
N ASP A 61 -3.44 9.44 5.33
CA ASP A 61 -3.42 7.97 5.45
C ASP A 61 -2.03 7.44 5.11
N PHE A 62 -1.40 7.97 4.07
CA PHE A 62 -0.03 7.63 3.69
C PHE A 62 1.01 8.12 4.71
N VAL A 63 0.81 9.26 5.37
CA VAL A 63 1.67 9.71 6.48
C VAL A 63 1.65 8.68 7.61
N LEU A 64 0.45 8.24 8.02
CA LEU A 64 0.30 7.24 9.08
C LEU A 64 0.89 5.90 8.69
N PHE A 65 0.70 5.48 7.43
CA PHE A 65 1.31 4.26 6.90
C PHE A 65 2.84 4.35 6.90
N THR A 66 3.41 5.45 6.40
CA THR A 66 4.86 5.66 6.38
C THR A 66 5.44 5.65 7.80
N LYS A 67 4.73 6.26 8.76
CA LYS A 67 5.11 6.22 10.17
C LYS A 67 5.10 4.79 10.72
N ALA A 68 4.09 4.00 10.43
CA ALA A 68 4.05 2.59 10.83
C ALA A 68 5.18 1.76 10.17
N MET A 69 5.43 1.96 8.89
CA MET A 69 6.55 1.34 8.14
C MET A 69 7.92 1.70 8.73
N SER A 70 8.09 2.92 9.27
CA SER A 70 9.35 3.35 9.90
C SER A 70 9.64 2.66 11.23
N GLN A 71 8.60 2.14 11.89
CA GLN A 71 8.71 1.40 13.14
C GLN A 71 8.80 -0.11 12.93
N ALA A 72 8.50 -0.58 11.71
CA ALA A 72 8.59 -1.98 11.35
C ALA A 72 10.04 -2.43 11.12
N GLY A 73 10.32 -3.70 11.43
CA GLY A 73 11.59 -4.34 11.19
C GLY A 73 11.94 -4.39 9.71
N ASP A 74 13.24 -4.38 9.42
CA ASP A 74 13.79 -4.26 8.06
C ASP A 74 13.25 -5.28 7.07
N ILE A 75 13.02 -6.52 7.52
CA ILE A 75 12.53 -7.61 6.67
C ILE A 75 11.09 -7.32 6.22
N VAL A 76 10.23 -6.86 7.15
CA VAL A 76 8.83 -6.51 6.89
C VAL A 76 8.75 -5.35 5.92
N ARG A 77 9.45 -4.27 6.24
CA ARG A 77 9.54 -3.07 5.41
C ARG A 77 10.00 -3.40 4.00
N LYS A 78 11.14 -4.08 3.84
CA LYS A 78 11.70 -4.41 2.52
C LYS A 78 10.81 -5.31 1.69
N SER A 79 10.07 -6.24 2.30
CA SER A 79 9.14 -7.07 1.55
C SER A 79 7.99 -6.23 0.98
N ILE A 80 7.40 -5.34 1.77
CA ILE A 80 6.28 -4.50 1.32
C ILE A 80 6.76 -3.51 0.26
N GLU A 81 7.91 -2.86 0.48
CA GLU A 81 8.53 -1.99 -0.51
C GLU A 81 8.80 -2.72 -1.83
N LYS A 82 9.26 -3.99 -1.76
CA LYS A 82 9.50 -4.80 -2.95
C LYS A 82 8.21 -5.07 -3.72
N GLU A 83 7.15 -5.55 -3.07
CA GLU A 83 5.87 -5.81 -3.73
C GLU A 83 5.28 -4.53 -4.33
N ALA A 84 5.31 -3.43 -3.57
CA ALA A 84 4.85 -2.14 -4.05
C ALA A 84 5.64 -1.62 -5.25
N ARG A 85 6.98 -1.80 -5.25
CA ARG A 85 7.83 -1.44 -6.39
C ARG A 85 7.49 -2.25 -7.63
N MET A 86 7.23 -3.55 -7.48
CA MET A 86 6.83 -4.41 -8.60
C MET A 86 5.52 -3.93 -9.23
N GLN A 87 4.53 -3.61 -8.40
CA GLN A 87 3.25 -3.08 -8.89
C GLN A 87 3.37 -1.70 -9.53
N TYR A 88 4.17 -0.80 -8.94
CA TYR A 88 4.46 0.52 -9.52
C TYR A 88 5.07 0.43 -10.93
N LEU A 89 5.97 -0.52 -11.14
CA LEU A 89 6.66 -0.74 -12.42
C LEU A 89 5.83 -1.57 -13.41
N SER A 90 4.72 -2.18 -12.97
CA SER A 90 3.89 -3.02 -13.82
C SER A 90 3.26 -2.21 -14.97
N PRO A 91 3.23 -2.73 -16.21
CA PRO A 91 2.50 -2.12 -17.30
C PRO A 91 0.98 -2.19 -17.04
N GLY A 92 0.19 -1.37 -17.75
CA GLY A 92 -1.28 -1.43 -17.67
C GLY A 92 -1.93 -0.75 -16.45
N LYS A 93 -1.15 -0.34 -15.43
CA LYS A 93 -1.67 0.41 -14.28
C LYS A 93 -2.14 1.81 -14.66
N SER A 94 -3.30 2.20 -14.13
CA SER A 94 -3.86 3.55 -14.14
C SER A 94 -2.95 4.53 -13.41
N TYR A 95 -3.21 5.83 -13.58
CA TYR A 95 -2.48 6.87 -12.87
C TYR A 95 -2.64 6.72 -11.34
N GLU A 96 -3.87 6.50 -10.87
CA GLU A 96 -4.20 6.35 -9.44
C GLU A 96 -3.52 5.12 -8.84
N GLN A 97 -3.54 3.99 -9.55
CA GLN A 97 -2.85 2.76 -9.12
C GLN A 97 -1.34 2.98 -8.99
N ARG A 98 -0.72 3.67 -9.96
CA ARG A 98 0.71 4.00 -9.88
C ARG A 98 1.02 4.95 -8.73
N GLN A 99 0.19 5.97 -8.49
CA GLN A 99 0.38 6.88 -7.36
C GLN A 99 0.24 6.14 -6.03
N PHE A 100 -0.74 5.25 -5.92
CA PHE A 100 -0.94 4.40 -4.75
C PHE A 100 0.32 3.57 -4.47
N TRP A 101 0.78 2.78 -5.44
CA TRP A 101 1.94 1.92 -5.25
C TRP A 101 3.25 2.67 -5.07
N LYS A 102 3.42 3.82 -5.74
CA LYS A 102 4.54 4.73 -5.49
C LYS A 102 4.55 5.19 -4.04
N ALA A 103 3.42 5.66 -3.52
CA ALA A 103 3.30 6.13 -2.14
C ALA A 103 3.55 5.02 -1.10
N ILE A 104 3.16 3.77 -1.39
CA ILE A 104 3.50 2.61 -0.54
C ILE A 104 5.00 2.27 -0.62
N TYR A 105 5.60 2.32 -1.81
CA TYR A 105 7.01 1.98 -2.05
C TYR A 105 8.00 3.02 -1.51
N SER A 106 7.81 4.30 -1.87
CA SER A 106 8.75 5.37 -1.56
C SER A 106 8.37 6.17 -0.30
N GLY A 107 7.25 5.81 0.34
CA GLY A 107 6.63 6.64 1.36
C GLY A 107 6.28 8.03 0.83
N CYS A 108 6.11 8.98 1.75
CA CYS A 108 5.79 10.37 1.45
C CYS A 108 7.03 11.22 1.12
N THR A 109 7.65 10.90 -0.01
CA THR A 109 8.67 11.74 -0.64
C THR A 109 7.96 12.63 -1.65
N GLY A 110 7.92 13.94 -1.38
CA GLY A 110 7.14 14.90 -2.15
C GLY A 110 7.44 14.87 -3.64
N GLY A 111 6.41 15.23 -4.43
CA GLY A 111 6.48 15.24 -5.88
C GLY A 111 7.67 16.04 -6.39
N VAL A 112 8.41 15.44 -7.31
CA VAL A 112 9.17 16.12 -8.35
C VAL A 112 8.71 15.57 -9.68
#